data_AF-A0A959V184-F1
#
_entry.id   AF-A0A959V184-F1
#
_cell.length_a   1.000
_cell.length_b   1.000
_cell.length_c   1.000
_cell.angle_alpha   90.00
_cell.angle_beta   90.00
_cell.angle_gamma   90.00
#
_symmetry.space_group_name_H-M   'P 1'
#
loop_
_entity.id
_entity.type
_entity.pdbx_description
1 polymer ?
#
loop_
_entity_poly.entity_id
_entity_poly.type
_entity_poly.pdbx_seq_one_letter_code
_entity_poly.pdbx_strand_id
1 'polypeptide(L)'
;MSENEIRALISLIDDPDEQVFEQVRQRIISLGEDVVPDLESAWSAEDHDDFFRDRVEDILHTIHISGITSRLKEWAEAGGDDLLEGALIVSRYRYPEL
;
A
#
# COMPACT_ATOMS: atom_id res chain seq x y z
N MET A 1 9.96 -12.53 -5.42
CA MET A 1 8.80 -13.38 -5.04
C MET A 1 8.28 -14.09 -6.28
N SER A 2 7.65 -15.25 -6.14
CA SER A 2 6.96 -15.86 -7.28
C SER A 2 5.61 -15.16 -7.45
N GLU A 3 5.24 -14.83 -8.69
CA GLU A 3 3.96 -14.23 -9.07
C GLU A 3 2.74 -15.00 -8.50
N ASN A 4 2.92 -16.29 -8.26
CA ASN A 4 1.93 -17.16 -7.61
C ASN A 4 1.71 -16.85 -6.13
N GLU A 5 2.73 -16.41 -5.38
CA GLU A 5 2.59 -16.06 -3.96
C GLU A 5 1.75 -14.79 -3.81
N ILE A 6 1.98 -13.77 -4.66
CA ILE A 6 1.21 -12.52 -4.66
C ILE A 6 -0.26 -12.80 -5.01
N ARG A 7 -0.52 -13.58 -6.07
CA ARG A 7 -1.90 -13.96 -6.43
C ARG A 7 -2.61 -14.73 -5.32
N ALA A 8 -1.91 -15.64 -4.64
CA ALA A 8 -2.46 -16.38 -3.51
C ALA A 8 -2.76 -15.48 -2.31
N LEU A 9 -1.92 -14.48 -2.03
CA LEU A 9 -2.19 -13.48 -0.99
C LEU A 9 -3.40 -12.63 -1.36
N ILE A 10 -3.50 -12.16 -2.60
CA ILE A 10 -4.63 -11.35 -3.06
C ILE A 10 -5.94 -12.14 -2.94
N SER A 11 -5.97 -13.42 -3.31
CA SER A 11 -7.17 -14.26 -3.18
C SER A 11 -7.58 -14.60 -1.74
N LEU A 12 -6.78 -14.22 -0.74
CA LEU A 12 -7.11 -14.42 0.68
C LEU A 12 -7.55 -13.11 1.36
N ILE A 13 -7.61 -12.00 0.62
CA ILE A 13 -8.05 -10.70 1.13
C ILE A 13 -9.55 -10.71 1.45
N ASP A 14 -10.38 -11.46 0.73
CA ASP A 14 -11.81 -11.64 0.97
C ASP A 14 -12.13 -12.70 2.03
N ASP A 15 -11.12 -13.35 2.63
CA ASP A 15 -11.36 -14.40 3.62
C ASP A 15 -12.18 -13.85 4.81
N PRO A 16 -13.30 -14.50 5.18
CA PRO A 16 -14.16 -14.04 6.27
C PRO A 16 -13.47 -14.13 7.64
N ASP A 17 -12.39 -14.90 7.79
CA ASP A 17 -11.59 -14.95 9.00
C ASP A 17 -10.66 -13.73 9.09
N GLU A 18 -10.98 -12.83 10.02
CA GLU A 18 -10.22 -11.60 10.27
C GLU A 18 -8.76 -11.86 10.68
N GLN A 19 -8.44 -13.00 11.31
CA GLN A 19 -7.04 -13.35 11.61
C GLN A 19 -6.26 -13.70 10.34
N VAL A 20 -6.90 -14.38 9.39
CA VAL A 20 -6.29 -14.69 8.09
C VAL A 20 -6.06 -13.40 7.32
N PHE A 21 -7.08 -12.54 7.25
CA PHE A 21 -6.97 -11.24 6.62
C PHE A 21 -5.83 -10.40 7.22
N GLU A 22 -5.72 -10.29 8.54
CA GLU A 22 -4.67 -9.48 9.18
C GLU A 22 -3.26 -10.02 8.90
N GLN A 23 -3.07 -11.34 8.86
CA GLN A 23 -1.79 -11.94 8.48
C GLN A 23 -1.43 -11.66 7.03
N VAL A 24 -2.39 -11.81 6.12
CA VAL A 24 -2.24 -11.52 4.68
C VAL A 24 -1.93 -10.04 4.48
N ARG A 25 -2.70 -9.16 5.13
CA ARG A 25 -2.52 -7.71 5.12
C ARG A 25 -1.11 -7.32 5.57
N GLN A 26 -0.63 -7.83 6.70
CA GLN A 26 0.73 -7.56 7.17
C GLN A 26 1.79 -8.05 6.18
N ARG A 27 1.56 -9.23 5.58
CA ARG A 27 2.47 -9.77 4.58
C ARG A 27 2.53 -8.89 3.34
N ILE A 28 1.38 -8.44 2.83
CA ILE A 28 1.30 -7.55 1.67
C ILE A 28 1.96 -6.20 1.97
N ILE A 29 1.67 -5.59 3.12
CA ILE A 29 2.30 -4.32 3.54
C ILE A 29 3.83 -4.48 3.63
N SER A 30 4.33 -5.64 4.06
CA SER A 30 5.78 -5.90 4.13
C SER A 30 6.47 -5.95 2.75
N LEU A 31 5.71 -6.16 1.67
CA LEU A 31 6.23 -6.10 0.30
C LEU A 31 6.38 -4.66 -0.20
N GLY A 32 5.71 -3.69 0.43
CA GLY A 32 5.85 -2.27 0.10
C GLY A 32 5.25 -1.91 -1.26
N GLU A 33 5.93 -1.02 -2.00
CA GLU A 33 5.45 -0.49 -3.28
C GLU A 33 5.44 -1.53 -4.42
N ASP A 34 6.22 -2.61 -4.31
CA ASP A 34 6.35 -3.64 -5.36
C ASP A 34 5.02 -4.36 -5.67
N VAL A 35 4.11 -4.43 -4.70
CA VAL A 35 2.82 -5.14 -4.83
C VAL A 35 1.67 -4.21 -5.24
N VAL A 36 1.90 -2.89 -5.27
CA VAL A 36 0.86 -1.90 -5.61
C VAL A 36 0.24 -2.16 -6.99
N PRO A 37 1.00 -2.44 -8.07
CA PRO A 37 0.41 -2.68 -9.39
C PRO A 37 -0.52 -3.91 -9.42
N ASP A 38 -0.17 -4.96 -8.68
CA ASP A 38 -0.99 -6.17 -8.58
C ASP A 38 -2.29 -5.90 -7.80
N LEU A 39 -2.21 -5.10 -6.72
CA LEU A 39 -3.38 -4.68 -5.94
C LEU A 39 -4.31 -3.76 -6.74
N GLU A 40 -3.78 -2.81 -7.51
CA GLU A 40 -4.58 -1.95 -8.40
C GLU A 40 -5.28 -2.77 -9.48
N SER A 41 -4.55 -3.73 -10.08
CA SER A 41 -5.13 -4.65 -11.05
C SER A 41 -6.27 -5.46 -10.42
N ALA A 42 -6.08 -5.98 -9.20
CA ALA A 42 -7.12 -6.72 -8.48
C ALA A 42 -8.31 -5.84 -8.11
N TRP A 43 -8.07 -4.61 -7.65
CA TRP A 43 -9.13 -3.64 -7.31
C TRP A 43 -10.00 -3.30 -8.53
N SER A 44 -9.38 -3.18 -9.71
CA SER A 44 -10.06 -2.86 -10.97
C SER A 44 -10.82 -4.03 -11.61
N ALA A 45 -10.58 -5.27 -11.16
CA ALA A 45 -11.24 -6.44 -11.74
C ALA A 45 -12.73 -6.50 -11.37
N GLU A 46 -13.56 -6.89 -12.35
CA GLU A 46 -15.02 -6.87 -12.23
C GLU A 46 -15.58 -7.93 -11.27
N ASP A 47 -14.81 -8.99 -11.01
CA ASP A 47 -15.26 -10.17 -10.24
C ASP A 47 -15.27 -9.94 -8.71
N HIS A 48 -14.74 -8.81 -8.23
CA HIS A 48 -14.65 -8.51 -6.81
C HIS A 48 -15.81 -7.66 -6.30
N ASP A 49 -16.27 -7.99 -5.10
CA ASP A 49 -17.33 -7.25 -4.41
C ASP A 49 -16.78 -5.99 -3.70
N ASP A 50 -17.69 -5.18 -3.18
CA ASP A 50 -17.32 -3.93 -2.50
C ASP A 50 -16.49 -4.20 -1.24
N PHE A 51 -16.73 -5.32 -0.55
CA PHE A 51 -15.99 -5.71 0.65
C PHE A 51 -14.51 -5.98 0.36
N PHE A 52 -14.22 -6.73 -0.71
CA PHE A 52 -12.85 -6.93 -1.15
C PHE A 52 -12.18 -5.61 -1.56
N ARG A 53 -12.90 -4.75 -2.30
CA ARG A 53 -12.37 -3.45 -2.74
C ARG A 53 -12.00 -2.55 -1.56
N ASP A 54 -12.86 -2.49 -0.54
CA ASP A 54 -12.60 -1.71 0.69
C ASP A 54 -11.31 -2.20 1.38
N ARG A 55 -11.15 -3.52 1.52
CA ARG A 55 -9.94 -4.12 2.11
C ARG A 55 -8.68 -3.85 1.29
N VAL A 56 -8.76 -3.90 -0.03
CA VAL A 56 -7.64 -3.56 -0.91
C VAL A 56 -7.29 -2.08 -0.81
N GLU A 57 -8.29 -1.19 -0.78
CA GLU A 57 -8.10 0.26 -0.61
C GLU A 57 -7.39 0.58 0.71
N ASP A 58 -7.79 -0.07 1.81
CA ASP A 58 -7.14 0.07 3.12
C ASP A 58 -5.66 -0.36 3.08
N ILE A 59 -5.35 -1.45 2.39
CA ILE A 59 -3.98 -1.93 2.21
C ILE A 59 -3.17 -0.93 1.39
N LEU A 60 -3.68 -0.51 0.24
CA LEU A 60 -3.04 0.48 -0.64
C LEU A 60 -2.76 1.78 0.10
N HIS A 61 -3.74 2.30 0.83
CA HIS A 61 -3.58 3.52 1.63
C HIS A 61 -2.54 3.34 2.75
N THR A 62 -2.50 2.16 3.38
CA THR A 62 -1.48 1.83 4.39
C THR A 62 -0.07 1.82 3.80
N ILE A 63 0.12 1.23 2.62
CA ILE A 63 1.41 1.22 1.92
C ILE A 63 1.83 2.67 1.58
N HIS A 64 0.91 3.46 1.01
CA HIS A 64 1.15 4.85 0.63
C HIS A 64 1.58 5.72 1.80
N ILE A 65 0.83 5.72 2.91
CA ILE A 65 1.17 6.53 4.08
C ILE A 65 2.49 6.08 4.71
N SER A 66 2.78 4.77 4.71
CA SER A 66 4.03 4.22 5.22
C SER A 66 5.22 4.69 4.38
N GLY A 67 5.11 4.67 3.05
CA GLY A 67 6.13 5.18 2.13
C GLY A 67 6.41 6.67 2.34
N ILE A 68 5.36 7.49 2.44
CA ILE A 68 5.50 8.94 2.69
C ILE A 68 6.14 9.20 4.05
N THR A 69 5.69 8.51 5.09
CA THR A 69 6.23 8.67 6.44
C THR A 69 7.71 8.30 6.49
N SER A 70 8.09 7.23 5.80
CA SER A 70 9.49 6.78 5.70
C SER A 70 10.35 7.83 5.00
N ARG A 71 9.90 8.34 3.84
CA ARG A 71 10.60 9.40 3.09
C ARG A 71 10.70 10.70 3.90
N LEU A 72 9.65 11.09 4.61
CA LEU A 72 9.66 12.30 5.43
C LEU A 72 10.64 12.15 6.60
N LYS A 73 10.72 10.96 7.19
CA LYS A 73 11.68 10.64 8.25
C LYS A 73 13.11 10.68 7.73
N GLU A 74 13.38 10.08 6.56
CA GLU A 74 14.69 10.12 5.90
C GLU A 74 15.11 11.56 5.60
N TRP A 75 14.22 12.39 5.07
CA TRP A 75 14.46 13.81 4.84
C TRP A 75 14.80 14.57 6.13
N ALA A 76 14.05 14.31 7.21
CA ALA A 76 14.31 14.92 8.51
C ALA A 76 15.65 14.47 9.11
N GLU A 77 16.01 13.19 8.96
CA GLU A 77 17.29 12.63 9.43
C GLU A 77 18.48 13.12 8.59
N ALA A 78 18.27 13.42 7.30
CA ALA A 78 19.26 14.00 6.41
C ALA A 78 19.57 15.49 6.68
N GLY A 79 18.84 16.12 7.60
CA GLY A 79 19.03 17.51 8.02
C GLY A 79 17.87 18.45 7.69
N GLY A 80 16.97 18.05 6.80
CA GLY A 80 15.77 18.82 6.46
C GLY A 80 16.03 20.16 5.76
N ASP A 81 17.19 20.32 5.12
CA ASP A 81 17.64 21.59 4.54
C ASP A 81 16.85 21.98 3.28
N ASP A 82 16.48 21.00 2.44
CA ASP A 82 15.65 21.25 1.26
C ASP A 82 14.16 21.26 1.64
N LEU A 83 13.66 22.46 1.96
CA LEU A 83 12.26 22.66 2.32
C LEU A 83 11.29 22.38 1.16
N LEU A 84 11.74 22.50 -0.08
CA LEU A 84 10.90 22.16 -1.24
C LEU A 84 10.71 20.65 -1.31
N GLU A 85 11.77 19.87 -1.12
CA GLU A 85 11.69 18.41 -1.02
C GLU A 85 10.73 17.98 0.10
N GLY A 86 10.88 18.54 1.30
CA GLY A 86 9.97 18.27 2.42
C GLY A 86 8.50 18.61 2.09
N ALA A 87 8.26 19.76 1.45
CA ALA A 87 6.92 20.15 1.01
C ALA A 87 6.33 19.21 -0.05
N LEU A 88 7.15 18.70 -0.97
CA LEU A 88 6.73 17.73 -1.99
C LEU A 88 6.36 16.39 -1.35
N ILE A 89 7.16 15.88 -0.41
CA ILE A 89 6.87 14.63 0.31
C ILE A 89 5.51 14.72 1.02
N VAL A 90 5.23 15.81 1.73
CA VAL A 90 3.94 16.01 2.40
C VAL A 90 2.80 16.17 1.39
N SER A 91 3.03 16.89 0.29
CA SER A 91 2.01 17.09 -0.75
C SER A 91 1.58 15.78 -1.41
N ARG A 92 2.51 14.83 -1.55
CA ARG A 92 2.24 13.48 -2.09
C ARG A 92 1.25 12.66 -1.27
N TYR A 93 1.03 13.01 0.00
CA TYR A 93 -0.03 12.39 0.80
C TYR A 93 -1.41 12.56 0.16
N ARG A 94 -1.72 13.77 -0.27
CA ARG A 94 -3.01 14.10 -0.87
C ARG A 94 -3.01 14.02 -2.39
N TYR A 95 -1.83 14.14 -3.00
CA TYR A 95 -1.65 14.16 -4.46
C TYR A 95 -0.54 13.18 -4.84
N PRO A 96 -0.82 11.87 -4.93
CA PRO A 96 0.19 10.85 -5.19
C PRO A 96 1.00 11.08 -6.48
N GLU A 97 0.42 11.77 -7.47
CA GLU A 97 1.00 12.01 -8.80
C GLU A 97 1.90 13.27 -8.90
N LEU A 98 2.03 14.08 -7.84
CA LEU A 98 2.92 15.26 -7.82
C LEU A 98 4.40 14.89 -7.80
#